data_AF-F6HFX3-F1
#
_entry.id   AF-F6HFX3-F1
#
_cell.length_a   1.000
_cell.length_b   1.000
_cell.length_c   1.000
_cell.angle_alpha   90.00
_cell.angle_beta   90.00
_cell.angle_gamma   90.00
#
_symmetry.space_group_name_H-M   'P 1'
#
loop_
_entity.id
_entity.type
_entity.pdbx_description
1 polymer ?
#
loop_
_entity_poly.entity_id
_entity_poly.type
_entity_poly.pdbx_seq_one_letter_code
_entity_poly.pdbx_strand_id
1 'polypeptide(L)'
;MERFLKWATELGISDFTTTPTTVPSRLQIPHCCVGHSLCVSHFPHAGGRGLAAARDLSQGELILTVPKSALMTSQSLLKDEKLSVAVKRHTSLSSPQILTICLLAEMSKGKSSWWHPYLMQLPRSYDTLANFSQFEKQALQVDDAIWVTERAILKAELEWKKAIPLMEELKLKPQLQNFRAWLWASSTVSTLQKKKKWFIRALMQADHLSSCVEGKKYGLLFLLIPLI
;
A
#
# COMPACT_ATOMS: atom_id res chain seq x y z
N MET A 1 9.18 12.71 -4.20
CA MET A 1 9.79 11.38 -4.31
C MET A 1 11.02 11.28 -3.43
N GLU A 2 12.00 12.16 -3.58
CA GLU A 2 13.26 12.17 -2.82
C GLU A 2 13.10 12.03 -1.29
N ARG A 3 12.17 12.78 -0.69
CA ARG A 3 11.87 12.67 0.76
C ARG A 3 11.43 11.26 1.20
N PHE A 4 10.68 10.57 0.35
CA PHE A 4 10.21 9.20 0.63
C PHE A 4 11.38 8.21 0.52
N LEU A 5 12.22 8.32 -0.51
CA LEU A 5 13.38 7.44 -0.70
C LEU A 5 14.42 7.62 0.42
N LYS A 6 14.67 8.87 0.83
CA LYS A 6 15.54 9.17 1.98
C LYS A 6 14.99 8.52 3.26
N TRP A 7 13.71 8.75 3.55
CA TRP A 7 13.03 8.14 4.70
C TRP A 7 13.10 6.60 4.65
N ALA A 8 12.85 5.98 3.49
CA ALA A 8 12.92 4.53 3.32
C ALA A 8 14.34 3.99 3.59
N THR A 9 15.37 4.68 3.09
CA THR A 9 16.78 4.31 3.30
C THR A 9 17.17 4.41 4.78
N GLU A 10 16.73 5.45 5.48
CA GLU A 10 16.93 5.62 6.93
C GLU A 10 16.28 4.50 7.74
N LEU A 11 15.22 3.88 7.23
CA LEU A 11 14.59 2.70 7.84
C LEU A 11 15.32 1.40 7.54
N GLY A 12 16.33 1.41 6.69
CA GLY A 12 17.02 0.21 6.21
C GLY A 12 16.28 -0.51 5.09
N ILE A 13 15.33 0.16 4.42
CA ILE A 13 14.77 -0.36 3.16
C ILE A 13 15.82 -0.15 2.08
N SER A 14 16.26 -1.24 1.48
CA SER A 14 17.43 -1.21 0.60
C SER A 14 17.40 -2.37 -0.40
N ASP A 15 17.94 -2.12 -1.58
CA ASP A 15 18.19 -3.10 -2.64
C ASP A 15 19.69 -3.46 -2.76
N PHE A 16 20.51 -3.08 -1.76
CA PHE A 16 21.91 -3.44 -1.69
C PHE A 16 22.06 -4.94 -1.35
N THR A 17 22.74 -5.67 -2.22
CA THR A 17 23.26 -6.99 -1.90
C THR A 17 24.48 -6.82 -1.01
N THR A 18 24.48 -7.44 0.17
CA THR A 18 25.64 -7.47 1.07
C THR A 18 26.76 -8.32 0.46
N THR A 19 27.44 -7.85 -0.58
CA THR A 19 28.75 -8.36 -0.97
C THR A 19 29.79 -7.38 -0.41
N PRO A 20 30.59 -7.78 0.59
CA PRO A 20 31.58 -6.92 1.21
C PRO A 20 32.81 -6.82 0.30
N THR A 21 32.68 -6.18 -0.85
CA THR A 21 33.86 -5.78 -1.62
C THR A 21 33.52 -4.59 -2.48
N THR A 22 34.17 -3.47 -2.16
CA THR A 22 34.17 -2.21 -2.90
C THR A 22 32.91 -1.36 -2.70
N VAL A 23 32.96 -0.47 -1.71
CA VAL A 23 32.12 0.73 -1.70
C VAL A 23 32.68 1.63 -2.81
N PRO A 24 32.00 1.85 -3.95
CA PRO A 24 32.48 2.83 -4.91
C PRO A 24 32.15 4.20 -4.32
N SER A 25 33.19 4.93 -3.92
CA SER A 25 33.11 6.33 -3.58
C SER A 25 32.36 7.09 -4.68
N ARG A 26 31.20 7.67 -4.32
CA ARG A 26 30.37 8.55 -5.16
C ARG A 26 29.98 8.02 -6.54
N LEU A 27 29.16 6.96 -6.58
CA LEU A 27 28.17 6.90 -7.66
C LEU A 27 27.03 7.85 -7.31
N GLN A 28 26.75 8.84 -8.16
CA GLN A 28 25.54 9.65 -8.06
C GLN A 28 24.35 8.70 -8.19
N ILE A 29 23.80 8.27 -7.05
CA ILE A 29 22.58 7.47 -7.03
C ILE A 29 21.49 8.36 -7.64
N PRO A 30 20.87 7.95 -8.77
CA PRO A 30 19.79 8.72 -9.36
C PRO A 30 18.69 8.96 -8.33
N HIS A 31 18.11 10.16 -8.29
CA HIS A 31 17.09 10.56 -7.30
C HIS A 31 15.79 9.72 -7.30
N CYS A 32 15.70 8.70 -8.17
CA CYS A 32 14.59 7.75 -8.24
C CYS A 32 14.91 6.37 -7.67
N CYS A 33 16.19 6.05 -7.44
CA CYS A 33 16.61 4.73 -7.00
C CYS A 33 16.37 4.52 -5.50
N VAL A 34 15.95 3.32 -5.12
CA VAL A 34 15.90 2.89 -3.71
C VAL A 34 17.33 2.69 -3.20
N GLY A 35 18.20 2.11 -4.04
CA GLY A 35 19.65 2.13 -3.88
C GLY A 35 20.35 1.98 -5.23
N HIS A 36 20.70 0.76 -5.62
CA HIS A 36 21.41 0.49 -6.88
C HIS A 36 20.60 -0.30 -7.93
N SER A 37 19.66 -1.12 -7.49
CA SER A 37 19.05 -2.15 -8.34
C SER A 37 17.66 -1.78 -8.84
N LEU A 38 16.91 -0.98 -8.08
CA LEU A 38 15.51 -0.63 -8.33
C LEU A 38 15.30 0.89 -8.32
N CYS A 39 14.55 1.39 -9.30
CA CYS A 39 14.12 2.78 -9.41
C CYS A 39 12.60 2.89 -9.42
N VAL A 40 12.06 3.86 -8.68
CA VAL A 40 10.63 4.17 -8.71
C VAL A 40 10.28 4.80 -10.05
N SER A 41 9.37 4.16 -10.77
CA SER A 41 8.98 4.53 -12.14
C SER A 41 7.45 4.57 -12.28
N HIS A 42 6.98 5.12 -13.40
CA HIS A 42 5.55 5.21 -13.73
C HIS A 42 5.25 4.48 -15.04
N PHE A 43 4.31 3.53 -14.97
CA PHE A 43 3.89 2.63 -16.04
C PHE A 43 2.41 2.85 -16.34
N PRO A 44 2.06 3.81 -17.23
CA PRO A 44 0.66 4.21 -17.45
C PRO A 44 -0.26 3.06 -17.90
N HIS A 45 0.30 2.06 -18.58
CA HIS A 45 -0.46 0.90 -19.09
C HIS A 45 -0.43 -0.32 -18.15
N ALA A 46 0.25 -0.24 -17.00
CA ALA A 46 0.47 -1.37 -16.11
C ALA A 46 0.13 -1.06 -14.65
N GLY A 47 -0.85 -0.20 -14.42
CA GLY A 47 -1.27 0.17 -13.07
C GLY A 47 -0.36 1.24 -12.44
N GLY A 48 0.08 2.21 -13.26
CA GLY A 48 0.77 3.42 -12.86
C GLY A 48 2.08 3.19 -12.10
N ARG A 49 2.18 3.63 -10.85
CA ARG A 49 3.49 3.70 -10.18
C ARG A 49 4.00 2.32 -9.77
N GLY A 50 5.27 2.03 -10.08
CA GLY A 50 5.90 0.77 -9.73
C GLY A 50 7.42 0.87 -9.59
N LEU A 51 8.09 -0.28 -9.58
CA LEU A 51 9.54 -0.41 -9.54
C LEU A 51 10.04 -0.89 -10.91
N ALA A 52 11.04 -0.20 -11.44
CA ALA A 52 11.80 -0.60 -12.61
C ALA A 52 13.19 -1.09 -12.18
N ALA A 53 13.75 -2.06 -12.91
CA ALA A 53 15.14 -2.44 -12.76
C ALA A 53 16.05 -1.31 -13.26
N ALA A 54 17.02 -0.91 -12.46
CA ALA A 54 18.04 0.08 -12.82
C ALA A 54 19.32 -0.58 -13.39
N ARG A 55 19.40 -1.91 -13.31
CA ARG A 55 20.45 -2.77 -13.85
C ARG A 55 19.86 -4.12 -14.22
N ASP A 56 20.66 -4.98 -14.84
CA ASP A 56 20.28 -6.36 -15.05
C ASP A 56 20.15 -7.11 -13.71
N LEU A 57 19.07 -7.88 -13.58
CA LEU A 57 18.74 -8.66 -12.39
C LEU A 57 18.70 -10.15 -12.76
N SER A 58 19.24 -11.00 -11.89
CA SER A 58 19.21 -12.45 -12.07
C SER A 58 18.05 -13.08 -11.32
N GLN A 59 17.54 -14.21 -11.83
CA GLN A 59 16.51 -14.98 -11.12
C GLN A 59 17.05 -15.48 -9.77
N GLY A 60 16.23 -15.36 -8.73
CA GLY A 60 16.60 -15.75 -7.36
C GLY A 60 17.46 -14.72 -6.61
N GLU A 61 17.81 -13.60 -7.24
CA GLU A 61 18.56 -12.53 -6.61
C GLU A 61 17.72 -11.78 -5.55
N LEU A 62 18.34 -11.46 -4.41
CA LEU A 62 17.72 -10.58 -3.42
C LEU A 62 17.80 -9.13 -3.91
N ILE A 63 16.66 -8.61 -4.36
CA ILE A 63 16.57 -7.28 -4.97
C ILE A 63 15.92 -6.22 -4.07
N LEU A 64 15.33 -6.60 -2.94
CA LEU A 64 14.76 -5.66 -1.98
C LEU A 64 14.64 -6.29 -0.60
N THR A 65 15.17 -5.60 0.40
CA THR A 65 15.00 -5.93 1.82
C THR A 65 14.16 -4.87 2.49
N VAL A 66 13.15 -5.31 3.25
CA VAL A 66 12.28 -4.42 4.05
C VAL A 66 12.29 -4.92 5.49
N PRO A 67 12.84 -4.14 6.44
CA PRO A 67 12.88 -4.56 7.83
C PRO A 67 11.47 -4.55 8.43
N LYS A 68 11.21 -5.46 9.38
CA LYS A 68 9.90 -5.58 10.03
C LYS A 68 9.48 -4.29 10.74
N SER A 69 10.43 -3.51 11.23
CA SER A 69 10.21 -2.21 11.86
C SER A 69 9.64 -1.16 10.90
N ALA A 70 9.87 -1.29 9.59
CA ALA A 70 9.32 -0.39 8.58
C ALA A 70 7.85 -0.70 8.23
N LEU A 71 7.34 -1.87 8.62
CA LEU A 71 5.98 -2.29 8.29
C LEU A 71 4.95 -1.59 9.17
N MET A 72 3.93 -1.03 8.53
CA MET A 72 2.74 -0.54 9.23
C MET A 72 1.85 -1.74 9.59
N THR A 73 1.81 -2.09 10.87
CA THR A 73 1.04 -3.23 11.41
C THR A 73 0.06 -2.74 12.48
N SER A 74 -0.97 -3.54 12.78
CA SER A 74 -1.86 -3.23 13.91
C SER A 74 -1.07 -3.06 15.21
N GLN A 75 -0.02 -3.84 15.44
CA GLN A 75 0.85 -3.71 16.61
C GLN A 75 1.60 -2.38 16.64
N SER A 76 2.14 -1.92 15.51
CA SER A 76 2.88 -0.65 15.45
C SER A 76 1.96 0.55 15.61
N LEU A 77 0.75 0.50 15.05
CA LEU A 77 -0.25 1.57 15.15
C LEU A 77 -0.85 1.66 16.56
N LEU A 78 -1.12 0.51 17.21
CA LEU A 78 -1.67 0.45 18.57
C LEU A 78 -0.64 0.71 19.68
N LYS A 79 0.59 1.15 19.34
CA LYS A 79 1.52 1.73 20.33
C LYS A 79 1.04 3.08 20.86
N ASP A 80 0.24 3.78 20.08
CA ASP A 80 -0.44 5.00 20.53
C ASP A 80 -1.47 4.62 21.60
N GLU A 81 -1.22 5.03 22.84
CA GLU A 81 -2.04 4.65 24.00
C GLU A 81 -3.50 5.10 23.84
N LYS A 82 -3.74 6.30 23.31
CA LYS A 82 -5.09 6.82 23.08
C LYS A 82 -5.84 5.94 22.09
N LEU A 83 -5.18 5.57 20.99
CA LEU A 83 -5.75 4.68 19.98
C LEU A 83 -5.99 3.27 20.52
N SER A 84 -5.04 2.73 21.25
CA SER A 84 -5.12 1.38 21.85
C SER A 84 -6.28 1.25 22.83
N VAL A 85 -6.42 2.25 23.72
CA VAL A 85 -7.48 2.28 24.72
C VAL A 85 -8.85 2.45 24.05
N ALA A 86 -8.96 3.31 23.03
CA ALA A 86 -10.19 3.48 22.28
C ALA A 86 -10.60 2.18 21.55
N VAL A 87 -9.69 1.55 20.81
CA VAL A 87 -9.97 0.29 20.10
C VAL A 87 -10.44 -0.81 21.05
N LYS A 88 -9.87 -0.91 22.27
CA LYS A 88 -10.31 -1.89 23.27
C LYS A 88 -11.75 -1.70 23.75
N ARG A 89 -12.30 -0.48 23.69
CA ARG A 89 -13.70 -0.20 24.01
C ARG A 89 -14.67 -0.61 22.90
N HIS A 90 -14.19 -0.75 21.67
CA HIS A 90 -15.00 -1.07 20.48
C HIS A 90 -14.72 -2.50 19.98
N THR A 91 -15.04 -3.51 20.80
CA THR A 91 -14.76 -4.93 20.52
C THR A 91 -15.60 -5.53 19.38
N SER A 92 -16.67 -4.86 18.97
CA SER A 92 -17.54 -5.28 17.87
C SER A 92 -16.94 -5.07 16.47
N LEU A 93 -15.83 -4.33 16.38
CA LEU A 93 -15.16 -4.04 15.11
C LEU A 93 -14.24 -5.19 14.68
N SER A 94 -14.29 -5.51 13.39
CA SER A 94 -13.39 -6.49 12.80
C SER A 94 -11.96 -5.96 12.67
N SER A 95 -10.96 -6.86 12.58
CA SER A 95 -9.55 -6.45 12.43
C SER A 95 -9.28 -5.55 11.22
N PRO A 96 -9.87 -5.77 10.02
CA PRO A 96 -9.72 -4.85 8.89
C PRO A 96 -10.34 -3.46 9.15
N GLN A 97 -11.48 -3.39 9.85
CA GLN A 97 -12.09 -2.10 10.23
C GLN A 97 -11.19 -1.35 11.21
N ILE A 98 -10.64 -2.03 12.22
CA ILE A 98 -9.69 -1.43 13.15
C ILE A 98 -8.47 -0.89 12.39
N LEU A 99 -7.89 -1.67 11.48
CA LEU A 99 -6.73 -1.24 10.70
C LEU A 99 -7.06 -0.04 9.79
N THR A 100 -8.26 0.00 9.22
CA THR A 100 -8.78 1.12 8.42
C THR A 100 -8.86 2.40 9.27
N ILE A 101 -9.39 2.30 10.49
CA ILE A 101 -9.50 3.43 11.41
C ILE A 101 -8.11 3.88 11.90
N CYS A 102 -7.22 2.94 12.21
CA CYS A 102 -5.84 3.26 12.57
C CYS A 102 -5.11 3.99 11.44
N LEU A 103 -5.33 3.60 10.17
CA LEU A 103 -4.79 4.30 9.01
C LEU A 103 -5.34 5.74 8.91
N LEU A 104 -6.64 5.93 9.10
CA LEU A 104 -7.25 7.27 9.12
C LEU A 104 -6.73 8.13 10.29
N ALA A 105 -6.54 7.53 11.47
CA ALA A 105 -5.95 8.19 12.62
C ALA A 105 -4.51 8.63 12.34
N GLU A 106 -3.71 7.77 11.71
CA GLU A 106 -2.34 8.10 11.32
C GLU A 106 -2.29 9.19 10.25
N MET A 107 -3.22 9.17 9.28
CA MET A 107 -3.40 10.26 8.30
C MET A 107 -3.77 11.59 8.97
N SER A 108 -4.54 11.55 10.06
CA SER A 108 -4.97 12.76 10.78
C SER A 108 -3.82 13.51 11.44
N LYS A 109 -2.74 12.80 11.82
CA LYS A 109 -1.50 13.39 12.36
C LYS A 109 -0.76 14.23 11.31
N GLY A 110 -0.93 13.93 10.03
CA GLY A 110 -0.29 14.67 8.94
C GLY A 110 1.24 14.62 9.08
N LYS A 111 1.91 15.78 9.05
CA LYS A 111 3.38 15.86 9.08
C LYS A 111 4.03 15.38 10.37
N SER A 112 3.27 15.25 11.46
CA SER A 112 3.79 14.67 12.72
C SER A 112 3.77 13.14 12.72
N SER A 113 3.12 12.51 11.73
CA SER A 113 3.17 11.07 11.56
C SER A 113 4.56 10.63 11.10
N TRP A 114 5.08 9.60 11.75
CA TRP A 114 6.30 8.92 11.31
C TRP A 114 6.14 8.28 9.91
N TRP A 115 4.94 7.81 9.58
CA TRP A 115 4.61 7.24 8.26
C TRP A 115 4.23 8.29 7.22
N HIS A 116 4.27 9.59 7.54
CA HIS A 116 3.84 10.64 6.62
C HIS A 116 4.47 10.55 5.22
N PRO A 117 5.79 10.30 5.05
CA PRO A 117 6.39 10.19 3.72
C PRO A 117 5.80 9.06 2.88
N TYR A 118 5.46 7.93 3.50
CA TYR A 118 4.82 6.77 2.87
C TYR A 118 3.34 7.03 2.58
N LEU A 119 2.60 7.59 3.53
CA LEU A 119 1.19 7.93 3.36
C LEU A 119 0.96 8.89 2.18
N MET A 120 1.93 9.78 1.91
CA MET A 120 1.91 10.67 0.75
C MET A 120 2.27 10.01 -0.59
N GLN A 121 2.70 8.76 -0.57
CA GLN A 121 2.86 7.95 -1.79
C GLN A 121 1.64 7.07 -2.07
N LEU A 122 0.68 6.97 -1.15
CA LEU A 122 -0.55 6.22 -1.39
C LEU A 122 -1.34 6.85 -2.55
N PRO A 123 -2.11 6.05 -3.31
CA PRO A 123 -2.94 6.57 -4.37
C PRO A 123 -4.05 7.46 -3.83
N ARG A 124 -4.59 8.29 -4.72
CA ARG A 124 -5.66 9.24 -4.38
C ARG A 124 -7.06 8.62 -4.46
N SER A 125 -7.24 7.62 -5.32
CA SER A 125 -8.49 6.89 -5.55
C SER A 125 -8.14 5.40 -5.66
N TYR A 126 -9.13 4.51 -5.77
CA TYR A 126 -8.92 3.09 -6.01
C TYR A 126 -10.06 2.57 -6.88
N ASP A 127 -9.75 1.70 -7.84
CA ASP A 127 -10.75 1.11 -8.74
C ASP A 127 -11.32 -0.20 -8.14
N THR A 128 -11.72 -0.15 -6.87
CA THR A 128 -12.40 -1.26 -6.21
C THR A 128 -13.91 -1.12 -6.40
N LEU A 129 -14.64 -2.25 -6.39
CA LEU A 129 -16.09 -2.26 -6.58
C LEU A 129 -16.84 -1.30 -5.63
N ALA A 130 -16.36 -1.15 -4.40
CA ALA A 130 -16.97 -0.24 -3.43
C ALA A 130 -16.80 1.25 -3.78
N ASN A 131 -15.88 1.60 -4.68
CA ASN A 131 -15.67 2.97 -5.17
C ASN A 131 -16.43 3.28 -6.47
N PHE A 132 -17.06 2.30 -7.11
CA PHE A 132 -17.71 2.51 -8.40
C PHE A 132 -18.88 3.47 -8.28
N SER A 133 -18.88 4.48 -9.15
CA SER A 133 -20.00 5.38 -9.37
C SER A 133 -21.20 4.65 -9.96
N GLN A 134 -22.36 5.32 -9.95
CA GLN A 134 -23.56 4.77 -10.58
C GLN A 134 -23.33 4.44 -12.06
N PHE A 135 -22.56 5.28 -12.76
CA PHE A 135 -22.24 5.05 -14.17
C PHE A 135 -21.36 3.81 -14.37
N GLU A 136 -20.27 3.67 -13.60
CA GLU A 136 -19.35 2.52 -13.71
C GLU A 136 -20.05 1.20 -13.36
N LYS A 137 -20.95 1.22 -12.38
CA LYS A 137 -21.80 0.06 -12.08
C LYS A 137 -22.61 -0.38 -13.29
N GLN A 138 -23.35 0.54 -13.91
CA GLN A 138 -24.19 0.21 -15.06
C GLN A 138 -23.36 -0.20 -16.29
N ALA A 139 -22.15 0.33 -16.42
CA ALA A 139 -21.21 -0.04 -17.47
C ALA A 139 -20.72 -1.50 -17.38
N LEU A 140 -20.91 -2.18 -16.24
CA LEU A 140 -20.60 -3.61 -16.13
C LEU A 140 -21.49 -4.48 -17.03
N GLN A 141 -22.71 -4.02 -17.35
CA GLN A 141 -23.66 -4.66 -18.27
C GLN A 141 -24.04 -6.12 -17.97
N VAL A 142 -23.62 -6.64 -16.82
CA VAL A 142 -23.86 -8.01 -16.36
C VAL A 142 -24.52 -7.94 -14.98
N ASP A 143 -25.73 -8.48 -14.86
CA ASP A 143 -26.55 -8.39 -13.64
C ASP A 143 -25.81 -8.90 -12.40
N ASP A 144 -25.12 -10.03 -12.50
CA ASP A 144 -24.32 -10.58 -11.40
C ASP A 144 -23.19 -9.62 -10.97
N ALA A 145 -22.50 -9.00 -11.94
CA ALA A 145 -21.42 -8.06 -11.65
C ALA A 145 -21.94 -6.77 -11.01
N ILE A 146 -23.09 -6.28 -11.47
CA ILE A 146 -23.80 -5.14 -10.88
C ILE A 146 -24.18 -5.47 -9.44
N TRP A 147 -24.81 -6.63 -9.21
CA TRP A 147 -25.24 -7.08 -7.88
C TRP A 147 -24.07 -7.24 -6.91
N VAL A 148 -22.96 -7.86 -7.34
CA VAL A 148 -21.74 -7.97 -6.52
C VAL A 148 -21.22 -6.59 -6.13
N THR A 149 -21.25 -5.64 -7.07
CA THR A 149 -20.80 -4.26 -6.83
C THR A 149 -21.69 -3.53 -5.84
N GLU A 150 -23.01 -3.65 -5.98
CA GLU A 150 -23.98 -3.07 -5.03
C GLU A 150 -23.81 -3.65 -3.63
N ARG A 151 -23.60 -4.96 -3.52
CA ARG A 151 -23.31 -5.61 -2.24
C ARG A 151 -22.01 -5.11 -1.62
N ALA A 152 -20.97 -4.87 -2.43
CA ALA A 152 -19.71 -4.33 -1.95
C ALA A 152 -19.89 -2.91 -1.38
N ILE A 153 -20.66 -2.04 -2.06
CA ILE A 153 -20.98 -0.69 -1.59
C ILE A 153 -21.77 -0.73 -0.28
N LEU A 154 -22.87 -1.49 -0.25
CA LEU A 154 -23.71 -1.63 0.95
C LEU A 154 -22.92 -2.17 2.15
N LYS A 155 -22.04 -3.14 1.92
CA LYS A 155 -21.14 -3.65 2.96
C LYS A 155 -20.21 -2.54 3.48
N ALA A 156 -19.57 -1.79 2.58
CA ALA A 156 -18.68 -0.70 2.96
C ALA A 156 -19.41 0.38 3.76
N GLU A 157 -20.64 0.74 3.39
CA GLU A 157 -21.47 1.70 4.12
C GLU A 157 -21.82 1.20 5.53
N LEU A 158 -22.20 -0.07 5.67
CA LEU A 158 -22.49 -0.66 6.97
C LEU A 158 -21.25 -0.69 7.87
N GLU A 159 -20.10 -1.07 7.32
CA GLU A 159 -18.84 -1.10 8.03
C GLU A 159 -18.38 0.30 8.45
N TRP A 160 -18.58 1.30 7.59
CA TRP A 160 -18.33 2.71 7.88
C TRP A 160 -19.21 3.22 9.03
N LYS A 161 -20.52 2.99 8.96
CA LYS A 161 -21.47 3.40 10.01
C LYS A 161 -21.10 2.80 11.37
N LYS A 162 -20.67 1.53 11.40
CA LYS A 162 -20.18 0.88 12.61
C LYS A 162 -18.89 1.49 13.16
N ALA A 163 -18.05 2.07 12.30
CA ALA A 163 -16.78 2.67 12.67
C ALA A 163 -16.90 4.12 13.17
N ILE A 164 -18.01 4.82 12.87
CA ILE A 164 -18.23 6.22 13.27
C ILE A 164 -17.97 6.47 14.77
N PRO A 165 -18.53 5.68 15.71
CA PRO A 165 -18.33 5.94 17.14
C PRO A 165 -16.85 5.95 17.55
N LEU A 166 -16.03 5.05 17.00
CA LEU A 166 -14.60 5.02 17.29
C LEU A 166 -13.87 6.20 16.62
N MET A 167 -14.25 6.60 15.41
CA MET A 167 -13.64 7.75 14.73
C MET A 167 -13.96 9.08 15.45
N GLU A 168 -15.16 9.22 16.00
CA GLU A 168 -15.58 10.36 16.83
C GLU A 168 -14.81 10.40 18.15
N GLU A 169 -14.67 9.26 18.82
CA GLU A 169 -13.90 9.13 20.07
C GLU A 169 -12.43 9.51 19.88
N LEU A 170 -11.84 9.13 18.75
CA LEU A 170 -10.48 9.52 18.34
C LEU A 170 -10.38 10.99 17.90
N LYS A 171 -11.50 11.72 17.85
CA LYS A 171 -11.58 13.12 17.42
C LYS A 171 -10.98 13.35 16.04
N LEU A 172 -11.20 12.41 15.12
CA LEU A 172 -10.73 12.57 13.74
C LEU A 172 -11.39 13.79 13.08
N LYS A 173 -10.70 14.44 12.15
CA LYS A 173 -11.29 15.57 11.41
C LYS A 173 -12.52 15.09 10.60
N PRO A 174 -13.59 15.90 10.44
CA PRO A 174 -14.77 15.50 9.66
C PRO A 174 -14.46 15.03 8.23
N GLN A 175 -13.41 15.59 7.62
CA GLN A 175 -12.92 15.19 6.30
C GLN A 175 -12.39 13.73 6.24
N LEU A 176 -12.00 13.16 7.38
CA LEU A 176 -11.53 11.78 7.50
C LEU A 176 -12.61 10.83 8.03
N GLN A 177 -13.76 11.36 8.45
CA GLN A 177 -14.88 10.56 8.95
C GLN A 177 -15.95 10.29 7.89
N ASN A 178 -15.92 10.97 6.74
CA ASN A 178 -16.90 10.75 5.69
C ASN A 178 -16.71 9.42 4.95
N PHE A 179 -17.74 9.00 4.24
CA PHE A 179 -17.75 7.73 3.52
C PHE A 179 -16.65 7.63 2.45
N ARG A 180 -16.31 8.73 1.78
CA ARG A 180 -15.22 8.74 0.78
C ARG A 180 -13.85 8.45 1.41
N ALA A 181 -13.57 9.04 2.57
CA ALA A 181 -12.34 8.75 3.32
C ALA A 181 -12.31 7.30 3.79
N TRP A 182 -13.46 6.76 4.22
CA TRP A 182 -13.60 5.35 4.55
C TRP A 182 -13.31 4.43 3.36
N LEU A 183 -13.90 4.70 2.19
CA LEU A 183 -13.65 3.92 0.97
C LEU A 183 -12.18 3.94 0.57
N TRP A 184 -11.52 5.11 0.66
CA TRP A 184 -10.09 5.23 0.40
C TRP A 184 -9.26 4.39 1.37
N ALA A 185 -9.50 4.51 2.67
CA ALA A 185 -8.71 3.79 3.68
C ALA A 185 -8.97 2.28 3.66
N SER A 186 -10.22 1.86 3.52
CA SER A 186 -10.60 0.44 3.45
C SER A 186 -10.08 -0.22 2.17
N SER A 187 -10.07 0.50 1.04
CA SER A 187 -9.43 0.04 -0.20
C SER A 187 -7.93 -0.07 -0.04
N THR A 188 -7.28 0.94 0.54
CA THR A 188 -5.84 0.90 0.88
C THR A 188 -5.50 -0.35 1.69
N VAL A 189 -6.27 -0.62 2.75
CA VAL A 189 -6.08 -1.81 3.58
C VAL A 189 -6.31 -3.06 2.76
N SER A 190 -7.41 -3.16 2.01
CA SER A 190 -7.74 -4.38 1.27
C SER A 190 -6.73 -4.71 0.16
N THR A 191 -6.19 -3.70 -0.54
CA THR A 191 -5.23 -3.88 -1.63
C THR A 191 -3.80 -4.08 -1.13
N LEU A 192 -3.42 -3.45 -0.02
CA LEU A 192 -2.06 -3.51 0.52
C LEU A 192 -1.88 -4.54 1.64
N GLN A 193 -2.97 -5.05 2.22
CA GLN A 193 -2.91 -6.09 3.24
C GLN A 193 -2.47 -7.41 2.61
N LYS A 194 -1.17 -7.64 2.65
CA LYS A 194 -0.60 -8.96 2.38
C LYS A 194 -0.95 -9.88 3.54
N LYS A 195 -1.76 -10.92 3.31
CA LYS A 195 -1.86 -12.04 4.27
C LYS A 195 -0.46 -12.65 4.37
N LYS A 196 0.06 -12.87 5.60
CA LYS A 196 1.44 -13.36 5.90
C LYS A 196 1.93 -14.50 4.99
N LYS A 197 1.01 -15.31 4.45
CA LYS A 197 1.26 -16.41 3.50
C LYS A 197 1.85 -15.97 2.14
N TRP A 198 1.56 -14.75 1.66
CA TRP A 198 2.02 -14.25 0.34
C TRP A 198 3.42 -13.66 0.36
N PHE A 199 3.91 -13.20 1.52
CA PHE A 199 5.26 -12.65 1.64
C PHE A 199 6.35 -13.71 1.36
N ILE A 200 6.05 -14.98 1.66
CA ILE A 200 6.92 -16.12 1.35
C ILE A 200 6.80 -16.55 -0.12
N ARG A 201 5.66 -16.30 -0.79
CA ARG A 201 5.41 -16.71 -2.18
C ARG A 201 5.94 -15.72 -3.23
N ALA A 202 6.09 -14.44 -2.89
CA ALA A 202 6.73 -13.46 -3.77
C ALA A 202 8.22 -13.80 -4.03
N LEU A 203 8.84 -14.61 -3.17
CA LEU A 203 10.17 -15.19 -3.40
C LEU A 203 10.16 -16.42 -4.34
N MET A 204 8.99 -16.92 -4.74
CA MET A 204 8.85 -18.21 -5.47
C MET A 204 8.01 -18.16 -6.74
N GLN A 205 7.58 -16.99 -7.24
CA GLN A 205 6.73 -16.94 -8.44
C GLN A 205 7.31 -16.01 -9.50
N ALA A 206 8.46 -16.40 -10.04
CA ALA A 206 9.00 -15.91 -11.32
C ALA A 206 8.80 -16.95 -12.44
N ASP A 207 7.88 -17.90 -12.28
CA ASP A 207 7.83 -19.12 -13.11
C ASP A 207 6.85 -19.10 -14.29
N HIS A 208 6.13 -18.00 -14.57
CA HIS A 208 5.24 -17.96 -15.74
C HIS A 208 5.15 -16.58 -16.41
N LEU A 209 6.29 -16.09 -16.92
CA LEU A 209 6.31 -15.09 -17.99
C LEU A 209 7.00 -15.71 -19.21
N SER A 210 6.28 -16.59 -19.91
CA SER A 210 6.67 -17.07 -21.24
C SER A 210 5.61 -16.69 -22.26
N SER A 211 6.10 -16.10 -23.35
CA SER A 211 5.44 -15.91 -24.65
C SER A 211 4.42 -14.75 -24.77
N CYS A 212 4.87 -13.57 -25.22
CA CYS A 212 4.75 -13.16 -26.63
C CYS A 212 5.20 -11.70 -26.91
N VAL A 213 6.03 -11.58 -27.96
CA VAL A 213 6.29 -10.45 -28.87
C VAL A 213 7.10 -9.23 -28.34
N GLU A 214 8.28 -9.08 -28.98
CA GLU A 214 9.16 -7.90 -29.05
C GLU A 214 9.90 -7.43 -27.78
N GLY A 215 11.01 -8.13 -27.50
CA GLY A 215 12.32 -7.45 -27.45
C GLY A 215 12.71 -6.65 -26.21
N LYS A 216 11.85 -6.46 -25.20
CA LYS A 216 12.24 -5.91 -23.89
C LYS A 216 11.48 -6.62 -22.77
N LYS A 217 12.20 -7.42 -21.97
CA LYS A 217 11.64 -8.08 -20.78
C LYS A 217 11.48 -7.05 -19.66
N TYR A 218 10.29 -6.49 -19.50
CA TYR A 218 9.93 -5.72 -18.31
C TYR A 218 9.34 -6.68 -17.28
N GLY A 219 10.15 -7.13 -16.32
CA GLY A 219 9.65 -7.80 -15.13
C GLY A 219 9.03 -6.77 -14.19
N LEU A 220 7.70 -6.66 -14.16
CA LEU A 220 7.01 -5.83 -13.16
C LEU A 220 7.15 -6.49 -11.78
N LEU A 221 8.07 -5.95 -10.97
CA LEU A 221 8.22 -6.35 -9.58
C LEU A 221 7.20 -5.62 -8.71
N PHE A 222 6.08 -6.28 -8.41
CA PHE A 222 5.01 -5.75 -7.56
C PHE A 222 5.38 -5.82 -6.07
N LEU A 223 6.21 -4.88 -5.60
CA LEU A 223 6.49 -4.68 -4.18
C LEU A 223 6.29 -3.22 -3.75
N LEU A 224 5.35 -3.04 -2.82
CA LEU A 224 5.21 -1.91 -1.88
C LEU A 224 5.12 -0.50 -2.47
N ILE A 225 4.77 -0.39 -3.74
CA ILE A 225 4.29 0.84 -4.34
C ILE A 225 2.87 0.55 -4.81
N PRO A 226 1.91 1.40 -4.48
CA PRO A 226 0.53 1.09 -4.78
C PRO A 226 0.33 1.01 -6.29
N LEU A 227 -0.05 -0.19 -6.72
CA LEU A 227 -0.69 -0.48 -8.00
C LEU A 227 -1.94 0.39 -8.12
N ILE A 228 -1.87 1.45 -8.95
CA ILE A 228 -2.99 2.11 -9.65
C ILE A 228 -2.45 2.74 -10.92
#